data_AF-A0A836RTI7-F1
#
_entry.id   AF-A0A836RTI7-F1
#
_cell.length_a   1.000
_cell.length_b   1.000
_cell.length_c   1.000
_cell.angle_alpha   90.00
_cell.angle_beta   90.00
_cell.angle_gamma   90.00
#
_symmetry.space_group_name_H-M   'P 1'
#
loop_
_entity.id
_entity.type
_entity.pdbx_description
1 polymer ?
#
loop_
_entity_poly.entity_id
_entity_poly.type
_entity_poly.pdbx_seq_one_letter_code
_entity_poly.pdbx_strand_id
1 'polypeptide(L)'
;MELAQELFSKDSSFREWIVGFDLAGAEYVRSPAQLREAFLPLMEESMNISIHAGETENVKNIWEAVYYLNADRIGHGLTLNDDAKLKSRFLNRKITIEMCPSSNDQIIGYGRGKKPYPLRDYLEYGLRVTINTDNPGISRTSLSEEYYKAAAITEGGLSRWEVLQLVRNGFRGAFLPFEDRQKKLLESEKKIIDLLSGMDDE
;
A
#
# COMPACT_ATOMS: atom_id res chain seq x y z
N MET A 1 8.20 -11.79 20.55
CA MET A 1 8.87 -10.98 21.60
C MET A 1 10.26 -10.56 21.18
N GLU A 2 11.15 -11.44 20.71
CA GLU A 2 12.57 -11.08 20.51
C GLU A 2 12.85 -10.07 19.40
N LEU A 3 12.30 -10.18 18.18
CA LEU A 3 12.79 -9.37 17.06
C LEU A 3 12.65 -7.85 17.25
N ALA A 4 11.50 -7.36 17.70
CA ALA A 4 11.28 -5.94 17.94
C ALA A 4 12.16 -5.44 19.11
N GLN A 5 12.16 -6.15 20.24
CA GLN A 5 12.97 -5.79 21.40
C GLN A 5 14.48 -5.89 21.09
N GLU A 6 14.90 -6.81 20.24
CA GLU A 6 16.28 -6.98 19.79
C GLU A 6 16.71 -5.86 18.83
N LEU A 7 15.84 -5.49 17.88
CA LEU A 7 16.05 -4.32 17.00
C LEU A 7 16.09 -3.01 17.79
N PHE A 8 15.27 -2.90 18.84
CA PHE A 8 15.29 -1.73 19.70
C PHE A 8 16.47 -1.75 20.69
N SER A 9 16.98 -2.90 21.12
CA SER A 9 18.11 -2.97 22.08
C SER A 9 19.49 -2.84 21.43
N LYS A 10 19.60 -3.04 20.12
CA LYS A 10 20.83 -2.80 19.34
C LYS A 10 20.94 -1.32 18.95
N ASP A 11 22.17 -0.91 18.61
CA ASP A 11 22.64 0.44 18.26
C ASP A 11 21.52 1.46 17.91
N SER A 12 21.37 2.45 18.78
CA SER A 12 20.32 3.48 18.70
C SER A 12 20.38 4.31 17.42
N SER A 13 21.51 4.33 16.71
CA SER A 13 21.67 5.07 15.45
C SER A 13 20.77 4.54 14.33
N PHE A 14 20.38 3.25 14.36
CA PHE A 14 19.51 2.67 13.34
C PHE A 14 18.04 3.10 13.51
N ARG A 15 17.63 3.46 14.73
CA ARG A 15 16.25 3.83 15.04
C ARG A 15 15.78 5.06 14.26
N GLU A 16 16.68 6.00 13.99
CA GLU A 16 16.36 7.23 13.24
C GLU A 16 15.94 6.95 11.79
N TRP A 17 16.29 5.78 11.25
CA TRP A 17 15.98 5.39 9.87
C TRP A 17 14.76 4.48 9.76
N ILE A 18 14.26 3.92 10.87
CA ILE A 18 13.12 3.01 10.89
C ILE A 18 11.84 3.82 11.10
N VAL A 19 11.02 3.89 10.06
CA VAL A 19 9.73 4.61 10.09
C VAL A 19 8.53 3.70 10.36
N GLY A 20 8.71 2.39 10.38
CA GLY A 20 7.65 1.42 10.61
C GLY A 20 8.11 -0.02 10.41
N PHE A 21 7.19 -0.95 10.64
CA PHE A 21 7.40 -2.39 10.47
C PHE A 21 6.41 -2.96 9.46
N ASP A 22 6.84 -4.02 8.78
CA ASP A 22 6.01 -4.77 7.84
C ASP A 22 6.01 -6.27 8.20
N LEU A 23 4.92 -6.96 7.86
CA LEU A 23 4.82 -8.41 7.83
C LEU A 23 4.67 -8.84 6.38
N ALA A 24 5.64 -9.60 5.88
CA ALA A 24 5.64 -10.16 4.53
C ALA A 24 5.94 -11.67 4.54
N GLY A 25 5.79 -12.32 3.39
CA GLY A 25 6.00 -13.74 3.20
C GLY A 25 4.73 -14.47 2.78
N ALA A 26 4.76 -15.80 2.84
CA ALA A 26 3.62 -16.62 2.44
C ALA A 26 2.43 -16.46 3.43
N GLU A 27 1.39 -15.73 3.01
CA GLU A 27 0.23 -15.39 3.84
C GLU A 27 -0.48 -16.60 4.45
N TYR A 28 -0.49 -17.75 3.76
CA TYR A 28 -1.12 -18.98 4.23
C TYR A 28 -0.39 -19.65 5.42
N VAL A 29 0.87 -19.29 5.67
CA VAL A 29 1.70 -19.96 6.69
C VAL A 29 1.29 -19.53 8.10
N ARG A 30 1.04 -18.24 8.31
CA ARG A 30 0.56 -17.69 9.58
C ARG A 30 -0.37 -16.51 9.33
N SER A 31 -1.56 -16.60 9.87
CA SER A 31 -2.52 -15.51 9.87
C SER A 31 -2.04 -14.34 10.75
N PRO A 32 -2.41 -13.09 10.45
CA PRO A 32 -2.07 -11.94 11.27
C PRO A 32 -2.51 -12.10 12.74
N ALA A 33 -3.67 -12.71 13.01
CA ALA A 33 -4.11 -12.94 14.39
C ALA A 33 -3.12 -13.77 15.22
N GLN A 34 -2.45 -14.75 14.61
CA GLN A 34 -1.46 -15.60 15.28
C GLN A 34 -0.16 -14.86 15.65
N LEU A 35 0.07 -13.69 15.07
CA LEU A 35 1.27 -12.89 15.29
C LEU A 35 1.04 -11.73 16.26
N ARG A 36 -0.15 -11.60 16.86
CA ARG A 36 -0.50 -10.51 17.79
C ARG A 36 0.55 -10.31 18.88
N GLU A 37 0.91 -11.38 19.59
CA GLU A 37 1.88 -11.31 20.70
C GLU A 37 3.29 -10.88 20.23
N ALA A 38 3.63 -11.14 18.97
CA ALA A 38 4.89 -10.66 18.40
C ALA A 38 4.86 -9.16 18.05
N PHE A 39 3.68 -8.63 17.71
CA PHE A 39 3.47 -7.23 17.34
C PHE A 39 3.09 -6.33 18.53
N LEU A 40 2.63 -6.88 19.66
CA LEU A 40 2.28 -6.10 20.86
C LEU A 40 3.36 -5.08 21.26
N PRO A 41 4.66 -5.44 21.34
CA PRO A 41 5.69 -4.46 21.67
C PRO A 41 5.83 -3.33 20.65
N LEU A 42 5.59 -3.59 19.35
CA LEU A 42 5.61 -2.56 18.31
C LEU A 42 4.46 -1.57 18.48
N MET A 43 3.27 -2.08 18.85
CA MET A 43 2.09 -1.27 19.12
C MET A 43 2.24 -0.44 20.39
N GLU A 44 2.86 -0.99 21.44
CA GLU A 44 3.16 -0.27 22.69
C GLU A 44 4.09 0.93 22.45
N GLU A 45 5.04 0.79 21.53
CA GLU A 45 5.93 1.88 21.09
C GLU A 45 5.31 2.81 20.04
N SER A 46 4.03 2.63 19.71
CA SER A 46 3.32 3.43 18.69
C SER A 46 4.00 3.43 17.31
N MET A 47 4.66 2.34 16.95
CA MET A 47 5.30 2.20 15.63
C MET A 47 4.24 2.12 14.54
N ASN A 48 4.54 2.72 13.37
CA ASN A 48 3.71 2.52 12.19
C ASN A 48 3.82 1.07 11.69
N ILE A 49 2.70 0.51 11.25
CA ILE A 49 2.62 -0.90 10.82
C ILE A 49 2.01 -1.00 9.43
N SER A 50 2.71 -1.63 8.49
CA SER A 50 2.13 -2.18 7.26
C SER A 50 2.06 -3.71 7.38
N ILE A 51 1.14 -4.35 6.67
CA ILE A 51 1.03 -5.82 6.64
C ILE A 51 0.65 -6.25 5.23
N HIS A 52 1.39 -7.20 4.65
CA HIS A 52 0.93 -7.93 3.46
C HIS A 52 -0.29 -8.76 3.85
N ALA A 53 -1.43 -8.44 3.23
CA ALA A 53 -2.67 -9.16 3.49
C ALA A 53 -3.61 -9.10 2.30
N GLY A 54 -4.23 -10.24 2.02
CA GLY A 54 -5.22 -10.36 0.98
C GLY A 54 -4.64 -10.37 -0.43
N GLU A 55 -3.36 -10.70 -0.59
CA GLU A 55 -2.78 -10.99 -1.90
C GLU A 55 -3.20 -12.39 -2.38
N THR A 56 -2.87 -13.39 -1.58
CA THR A 56 -3.13 -14.82 -1.86
C THR A 56 -4.20 -15.41 -0.94
N GLU A 57 -4.48 -14.76 0.19
CA GLU A 57 -5.52 -15.16 1.15
C GLU A 57 -6.78 -14.30 1.04
N ASN A 58 -7.85 -14.76 1.70
CA ASN A 58 -9.14 -14.08 1.69
C ASN A 58 -9.17 -12.82 2.57
N VAL A 59 -10.25 -12.04 2.44
CA VAL A 59 -10.46 -10.76 3.15
C VAL A 59 -10.35 -10.84 4.67
N LYS A 60 -10.50 -12.02 5.28
CA LYS A 60 -10.27 -12.21 6.72
C LYS A 60 -8.84 -11.86 7.12
N ASN A 61 -7.84 -12.18 6.28
CA ASN A 61 -6.44 -11.78 6.55
C ASN A 61 -6.30 -10.25 6.60
N ILE A 62 -6.97 -9.53 5.70
CA ILE A 62 -6.99 -8.06 5.71
C ILE A 62 -7.65 -7.55 7.02
N TRP A 63 -8.77 -8.15 7.42
CA TRP A 63 -9.44 -7.81 8.67
C TRP A 63 -8.52 -8.03 9.87
N GLU A 64 -7.86 -9.19 9.95
CA GLU A 64 -6.97 -9.53 11.06
C GLU A 64 -5.74 -8.62 11.10
N ALA A 65 -5.17 -8.26 9.95
CA ALA A 65 -4.08 -7.28 9.88
C ALA A 65 -4.48 -5.94 10.53
N VAL A 66 -5.67 -5.43 10.20
CA VAL A 66 -6.15 -4.14 10.73
C VAL A 66 -6.53 -4.21 12.21
N TYR A 67 -7.17 -5.30 12.66
CA TYR A 67 -7.77 -5.34 14.00
C TYR A 67 -6.93 -6.10 15.04
N TYR A 68 -6.13 -7.08 14.64
CA TYR A 68 -5.21 -7.78 15.55
C TYR A 68 -3.82 -7.16 15.58
N LEU A 69 -3.33 -6.65 14.45
CA LEU A 69 -1.98 -6.08 14.34
C LEU A 69 -1.97 -4.54 14.22
N ASN A 70 -3.13 -3.89 14.24
CA ASN A 70 -3.28 -2.44 14.14
C ASN A 70 -2.59 -1.84 12.90
N ALA A 71 -2.67 -2.52 11.76
CA ALA A 71 -2.05 -2.06 10.52
C ALA A 71 -2.60 -0.68 10.08
N ASP A 72 -1.69 0.24 9.80
CA ASP A 72 -1.94 1.57 9.23
C ASP A 72 -2.06 1.53 7.70
N ARG A 73 -1.40 0.54 7.07
CA ARG A 73 -1.40 0.28 5.63
C ARG A 73 -1.48 -1.23 5.37
N ILE A 74 -1.99 -1.59 4.20
CA ILE A 74 -2.09 -2.98 3.76
C ILE A 74 -1.36 -3.15 2.43
N GLY A 75 -0.40 -4.07 2.42
CA GLY A 75 0.25 -4.58 1.22
C GLY A 75 -0.75 -5.38 0.39
N HIS A 76 -0.86 -5.03 -0.89
CA HIS A 76 -1.75 -5.62 -1.91
C HIS A 76 -3.24 -5.41 -1.69
N GLY A 77 -3.83 -6.00 -0.64
CA GLY A 77 -5.26 -5.84 -0.30
C GLY A 77 -6.22 -6.23 -1.43
N LEU A 78 -5.92 -7.27 -2.21
CA LEU A 78 -6.63 -7.60 -3.45
C LEU A 78 -8.04 -8.18 -3.22
N THR A 79 -8.31 -8.73 -2.04
CA THR A 79 -9.58 -9.38 -1.68
C THR A 79 -10.52 -8.47 -0.87
N LEU A 80 -10.19 -7.18 -0.67
CA LEU A 80 -11.00 -6.27 0.16
C LEU A 80 -12.44 -6.09 -0.38
N ASN A 81 -12.66 -6.25 -1.68
CA ASN A 81 -14.00 -6.20 -2.28
C ASN A 81 -14.96 -7.28 -1.76
N ASP A 82 -14.46 -8.37 -1.18
CA ASP A 82 -15.27 -9.47 -0.67
C ASP A 82 -15.99 -9.11 0.64
N ASP A 83 -15.65 -7.99 1.29
CA ASP A 83 -16.33 -7.47 2.49
C ASP A 83 -16.62 -5.96 2.37
N ALA A 84 -17.86 -5.62 2.03
CA ALA A 84 -18.31 -4.24 1.90
C ALA A 84 -18.22 -3.43 3.21
N LYS A 85 -18.37 -4.06 4.37
CA LYS A 85 -18.27 -3.37 5.68
C LYS A 85 -16.82 -3.03 5.97
N LEU A 86 -15.90 -3.96 5.73
CA LEU A 86 -14.47 -3.71 5.88
C LEU A 86 -13.99 -2.67 4.88
N LYS A 87 -14.40 -2.76 3.62
CA LYS A 87 -14.11 -1.74 2.60
C LYS A 87 -14.56 -0.33 3.02
N SER A 88 -15.77 -0.21 3.58
CA SER A 88 -16.26 1.06 4.14
C SER A 88 -15.40 1.56 5.30
N ARG A 89 -14.88 0.67 6.14
CA ARG A 89 -13.94 1.03 7.21
C ARG A 89 -12.62 1.57 6.66
N PHE A 90 -12.09 1.02 5.57
CA PHE A 90 -10.89 1.54 4.91
C PHE A 90 -11.10 2.97 4.41
N LEU A 91 -12.24 3.25 3.78
CA LEU A 91 -12.59 4.60 3.33
C LEU A 91 -12.66 5.60 4.50
N ASN A 92 -13.32 5.21 5.59
CA ASN A 92 -13.55 6.09 6.74
C ASN A 92 -12.28 6.35 7.55
N ARG A 93 -11.46 5.31 7.77
CA ARG A 93 -10.19 5.42 8.51
C ARG A 93 -9.02 5.88 7.64
N LYS A 94 -9.22 5.97 6.33
CA LYS A 94 -8.18 6.31 5.34
C LYS A 94 -6.97 5.35 5.40
N ILE A 95 -7.23 4.06 5.61
CA ILE A 95 -6.21 3.01 5.56
C ILE A 95 -5.68 2.94 4.13
N THR A 96 -4.36 2.97 3.99
CA THR A 96 -3.71 2.98 2.66
C THR A 96 -3.58 1.56 2.14
N ILE A 97 -3.86 1.35 0.85
CA ILE A 97 -3.69 0.07 0.15
C ILE A 97 -2.52 0.22 -0.82
N GLU A 98 -1.50 -0.61 -0.67
CA GLU A 98 -0.27 -0.59 -1.44
C GLU A 98 -0.37 -1.62 -2.58
N MET A 99 -0.89 -1.21 -3.73
CA MET A 99 -1.08 -2.12 -4.87
C MET A 99 0.19 -2.22 -5.70
N CYS A 100 0.45 -3.42 -6.25
CA CYS A 100 1.69 -3.77 -6.94
C CYS A 100 1.36 -4.44 -8.29
N PRO A 101 0.94 -3.68 -9.31
CA PRO A 101 0.35 -4.21 -10.55
C PRO A 101 1.08 -5.38 -11.21
N SER A 102 2.40 -5.31 -11.37
CA SER A 102 3.16 -6.40 -11.98
C SER A 102 3.24 -7.62 -11.07
N SER A 103 3.53 -7.43 -9.78
CA SER A 103 3.58 -8.52 -8.80
C SER A 103 2.21 -9.22 -8.68
N ASN A 104 1.15 -8.43 -8.52
CA ASN A 104 -0.22 -8.93 -8.43
C ASN A 104 -0.64 -9.67 -9.70
N ASP A 105 -0.27 -9.20 -10.89
CA ASP A 105 -0.53 -9.97 -12.11
C ASP A 105 0.29 -11.27 -12.19
N GLN A 106 1.54 -11.28 -11.75
CA GLN A 106 2.37 -12.48 -11.76
C GLN A 106 1.84 -13.57 -10.83
N ILE A 107 1.44 -13.19 -9.61
CA ILE A 107 0.95 -14.13 -8.59
C ILE A 107 -0.49 -14.57 -8.89
N ILE A 108 -1.35 -13.64 -9.33
CA ILE A 108 -2.81 -13.87 -9.39
C ILE A 108 -3.34 -13.97 -10.83
N GLY A 109 -2.70 -13.32 -11.81
CA GLY A 109 -3.04 -13.44 -13.23
C GLY A 109 -4.13 -12.48 -13.74
N TYR A 110 -4.19 -11.26 -13.24
CA TYR A 110 -5.17 -10.24 -13.65
C TYR A 110 -5.12 -9.88 -15.14
N GLY A 111 -3.94 -9.78 -15.73
CA GLY A 111 -3.71 -9.53 -17.15
C GLY A 111 -4.17 -10.68 -18.07
N ARG A 112 -4.55 -11.83 -17.50
CA ARG A 112 -5.17 -12.96 -18.24
C ARG A 112 -6.69 -12.89 -18.27
N GLY A 113 -7.29 -11.84 -17.70
CA GLY A 113 -8.75 -11.60 -17.73
C GLY A 113 -9.58 -12.58 -16.90
N LYS A 114 -8.97 -13.35 -15.97
CA LYS A 114 -9.70 -14.31 -15.13
C LYS A 114 -10.61 -13.64 -14.09
N LYS A 115 -10.20 -12.48 -13.61
CA LYS A 115 -10.96 -11.60 -12.71
C LYS A 115 -10.52 -10.16 -12.93
N PRO A 116 -11.41 -9.17 -12.74
CA PRO A 116 -11.05 -7.76 -12.87
C PRO A 116 -10.03 -7.37 -11.78
N TYR A 117 -9.07 -6.52 -12.14
CA TYR A 117 -8.15 -5.92 -11.18
C TYR A 117 -8.91 -4.92 -10.30
N PRO A 118 -8.80 -4.98 -8.95
CA PRO A 118 -9.71 -4.24 -8.07
C PRO A 118 -9.46 -2.72 -8.03
N LEU A 119 -8.44 -2.22 -8.74
CA LEU A 119 -8.05 -0.82 -8.74
C LEU A 119 -9.20 0.12 -9.17
N ARG A 120 -9.97 -0.24 -10.20
CA ARG A 120 -11.13 0.53 -10.68
C ARG A 120 -12.15 0.74 -9.56
N ASP A 121 -12.58 -0.35 -8.93
CA ASP A 121 -13.54 -0.32 -7.82
C ASP A 121 -13.01 0.49 -6.63
N TYR A 122 -11.71 0.39 -6.32
CA TYR A 122 -11.12 1.09 -5.19
C TYR A 122 -11.04 2.59 -5.43
N LEU A 123 -10.70 3.02 -6.65
CA LEU A 123 -10.68 4.43 -7.04
C LEU A 123 -12.08 5.03 -7.01
N GLU A 124 -13.08 4.35 -7.58
CA GLU A 124 -14.48 4.79 -7.60
C GLU A 124 -15.09 4.86 -6.20
N TYR A 125 -14.74 3.93 -5.32
CA TYR A 125 -15.16 3.94 -3.92
C TYR A 125 -14.43 5.01 -3.08
N GLY A 126 -13.41 5.67 -3.63
CA GLY A 126 -12.64 6.72 -2.95
C GLY A 126 -11.60 6.21 -1.95
N LEU A 127 -11.16 4.95 -2.08
CA LEU A 127 -10.11 4.38 -1.24
C LEU A 127 -8.75 5.05 -1.51
N ARG A 128 -7.90 5.06 -0.48
CA ARG A 128 -6.53 5.54 -0.61
C ARG A 128 -5.64 4.42 -1.12
N VAL A 129 -5.46 4.37 -2.44
CA VAL A 129 -4.62 3.38 -3.12
C VAL A 129 -3.33 4.02 -3.62
N THR A 130 -2.22 3.28 -3.58
CA THR A 130 -0.92 3.64 -4.17
C THR A 130 -0.47 2.56 -5.17
N ILE A 131 0.43 2.93 -6.09
CA ILE A 131 1.08 2.02 -7.05
C ILE A 131 2.55 1.89 -6.68
N ASN A 132 3.03 0.65 -6.57
CA ASN A 132 4.35 0.30 -6.05
C ASN A 132 4.97 -0.82 -6.88
N THR A 133 6.30 -0.94 -6.86
CA THR A 133 7.04 -1.95 -7.64
C THR A 133 7.15 -3.31 -6.97
N ASP A 134 6.94 -3.37 -5.65
CA ASP A 134 7.21 -4.56 -4.83
C ASP A 134 8.67 -5.04 -4.98
N ASN A 135 8.92 -6.11 -5.73
CA ASN A 135 10.26 -6.62 -6.04
C ASN A 135 10.68 -6.25 -7.49
N PRO A 136 11.25 -5.06 -7.74
CA PRO A 136 11.56 -4.61 -9.11
C PRO A 136 12.57 -5.50 -9.85
N GLY A 137 13.49 -6.15 -9.13
CA GLY A 137 14.44 -7.10 -9.73
C GLY A 137 13.81 -8.41 -10.21
N ILE A 138 12.78 -8.89 -9.50
CA ILE A 138 12.03 -10.11 -9.88
C ILE A 138 11.04 -9.75 -11.00
N SER A 139 10.28 -8.68 -10.81
CA SER A 139 9.26 -8.24 -11.75
C SER A 139 9.82 -7.61 -13.01
N ARG A 140 11.12 -7.24 -13.01
CA ARG A 140 11.82 -6.50 -14.07
C ARG A 140 11.02 -5.26 -14.49
N THR A 141 10.69 -4.44 -13.49
CA THR A 141 9.83 -3.26 -13.64
C THR A 141 10.45 -2.05 -12.96
N SER A 142 9.92 -0.88 -13.29
CA SER A 142 10.18 0.43 -12.71
C SER A 142 8.86 1.07 -12.28
N LEU A 143 8.92 2.16 -11.50
CA LEU A 143 7.69 2.83 -11.05
C LEU A 143 6.83 3.29 -12.23
N SER A 144 7.44 3.84 -13.28
CA SER A 144 6.70 4.28 -14.48
C SER A 144 6.03 3.10 -15.19
N GLU A 145 6.72 1.96 -15.29
CA GLU A 145 6.16 0.73 -15.86
C GLU A 145 5.00 0.18 -15.03
N GLU A 146 5.02 0.32 -13.70
CA GLU A 146 3.88 -0.04 -12.85
C GLU A 146 2.64 0.80 -13.13
N TYR A 147 2.78 2.10 -13.42
CA TYR A 147 1.64 2.93 -13.84
C TYR A 147 1.07 2.49 -15.19
N TYR A 148 1.93 2.18 -16.17
CA TYR A 148 1.50 1.61 -17.44
C TYR A 148 0.81 0.26 -17.26
N LYS A 149 1.38 -0.62 -16.42
CA LYS A 149 0.80 -1.92 -16.10
C LYS A 149 -0.56 -1.77 -15.42
N ALA A 150 -0.68 -0.88 -14.44
CA ALA A 150 -1.93 -0.58 -13.76
C ALA A 150 -3.00 -0.12 -14.75
N ALA A 151 -2.67 0.81 -15.64
CA ALA A 151 -3.58 1.25 -16.69
C ALA A 151 -3.98 0.11 -17.63
N ALA A 152 -3.04 -0.75 -18.01
CA ALA A 152 -3.31 -1.86 -18.93
C ALA A 152 -4.23 -2.95 -18.35
N ILE A 153 -4.10 -3.25 -17.05
CA ILE A 153 -4.88 -4.33 -16.40
C ILE A 153 -6.17 -3.84 -15.72
N THR A 154 -6.36 -2.53 -15.61
CA THR A 154 -7.58 -1.92 -15.04
C THR A 154 -8.62 -1.73 -16.12
N GLU A 155 -9.84 -2.18 -15.87
CA GLU A 155 -10.94 -1.99 -16.80
C GLU A 155 -11.18 -0.50 -17.08
N GLY A 156 -11.28 -0.14 -18.36
CA GLY A 156 -11.39 1.26 -18.80
C GLY A 156 -10.10 2.08 -18.74
N GLY A 157 -8.96 1.47 -18.36
CA GLY A 157 -7.69 2.16 -18.24
C GLY A 157 -7.60 3.03 -16.98
N LEU A 158 -6.66 3.99 -16.98
CA LEU A 158 -6.56 5.05 -15.97
C LEU A 158 -6.51 6.40 -16.68
N SER A 159 -7.31 7.35 -16.18
CA SER A 159 -7.23 8.75 -16.58
C SER A 159 -6.01 9.44 -15.96
N ARG A 160 -5.60 10.57 -16.54
CA ARG A 160 -4.54 11.42 -15.95
C ARG A 160 -4.89 11.86 -14.52
N TRP A 161 -6.15 12.18 -14.25
CA TRP A 161 -6.61 12.56 -12.91
C TRP A 161 -6.46 11.43 -11.89
N GLU A 162 -6.76 10.19 -12.28
CA GLU A 162 -6.57 9.03 -11.41
C GLU A 162 -5.09 8.75 -11.15
N VAL A 163 -4.23 8.91 -12.16
CA VAL A 163 -2.77 8.82 -11.98
C VAL A 163 -2.29 9.86 -10.97
N LEU A 164 -2.74 11.12 -11.09
CA LEU A 164 -2.40 12.17 -10.12
C LEU A 164 -2.94 11.86 -8.70
N GLN A 165 -4.15 11.30 -8.60
CA GLN A 165 -4.72 10.85 -7.33
C GLN A 165 -3.86 9.75 -6.69
N LEU A 166 -3.40 8.77 -7.46
CA LEU A 166 -2.52 7.69 -7.00
C LEU A 166 -1.18 8.23 -6.49
N VAL A 167 -0.56 9.15 -7.22
CA VAL A 167 0.67 9.84 -6.78
C VAL A 167 0.43 10.58 -5.46
N ARG A 168 -0.65 11.37 -5.38
CA ARG A 168 -1.02 12.11 -4.16
C ARG A 168 -1.28 11.18 -2.97
N ASN A 169 -1.91 10.04 -3.21
CA ASN A 169 -2.13 9.03 -2.17
C ASN A 169 -0.83 8.47 -1.62
N GLY A 170 0.22 8.35 -2.45
CA GLY A 170 1.57 7.96 -2.02
C GLY A 170 2.11 8.86 -0.93
N PHE A 171 2.04 10.18 -1.13
CA PHE A 171 2.41 11.14 -0.08
C PHE A 171 1.51 11.00 1.15
N ARG A 172 0.19 10.95 0.97
CA ARG A 172 -0.78 10.88 2.09
C ARG A 172 -0.66 9.62 2.93
N GLY A 173 -0.23 8.51 2.35
CA GLY A 173 0.03 7.23 3.02
C GLY A 173 1.45 7.07 3.54
N ALA A 174 2.34 8.04 3.36
CA ALA A 174 3.71 7.93 3.85
C ALA A 174 3.77 7.97 5.39
N PHE A 175 4.61 7.11 5.98
CA PHE A 175 5.01 7.12 7.39
C PHE A 175 6.02 8.25 7.68
N LEU A 176 5.67 9.45 7.24
CA LEU A 176 6.37 10.68 7.56
C LEU A 176 5.58 11.45 8.62
N PRO A 177 6.28 12.26 9.46
CA PRO A 177 5.63 13.25 10.28
C PRO A 177 4.64 14.09 9.45
N PHE A 178 3.53 14.49 10.08
CA PHE A 178 2.45 15.17 9.37
C PHE A 178 2.93 16.41 8.59
N GLU A 179 3.77 17.24 9.21
CA GLU A 179 4.29 18.47 8.60
C GLU A 179 5.18 18.18 7.38
N ASP A 180 6.09 17.20 7.49
CA ASP A 180 6.95 16.78 6.37
C ASP A 180 6.13 16.23 5.21
N ARG A 181 5.10 15.43 5.52
CA ARG A 181 4.19 14.88 4.54
C ARG A 181 3.42 15.98 3.80
N GLN A 182 2.89 16.99 4.51
CA GLN A 182 2.22 18.13 3.90
C GLN A 182 3.16 18.94 3.02
N LYS A 183 4.36 19.25 3.52
CA LYS A 183 5.37 19.98 2.76
C LYS A 183 5.73 19.27 1.45
N LYS A 184 6.07 17.98 1.53
CA LYS A 184 6.40 17.18 0.34
C LYS A 184 5.24 17.07 -0.65
N LEU A 185 4.01 16.94 -0.14
CA LEU A 185 2.83 16.92 -0.98
C LEU A 185 2.68 18.23 -1.76
N LEU A 186 2.74 19.39 -1.09
CA LEU A 186 2.63 20.69 -1.75
C LEU A 186 3.75 20.93 -2.76
N GLU A 187 4.98 20.57 -2.42
CA GLU A 187 6.12 20.62 -3.35
C GLU A 187 5.89 19.74 -4.59
N SER A 188 5.33 18.54 -4.40
CA SER A 188 5.02 17.63 -5.51
C SER A 188 3.89 18.15 -6.40
N GLU A 189 2.83 18.69 -5.81
CA GLU A 189 1.69 19.26 -6.54
C GLU A 189 2.14 20.46 -7.38
N LYS A 190 3.00 21.33 -6.83
CA LYS A 190 3.61 22.43 -7.59
C LYS A 190 4.41 21.93 -8.79
N LYS A 191 5.31 20.96 -8.59
CA LYS A 191 6.12 20.38 -9.69
C LYS A 191 5.25 19.75 -10.77
N ILE A 192 4.18 19.06 -10.39
CA ILE A 192 3.23 18.46 -11.34
C ILE A 192 2.53 19.54 -12.16
N ILE A 193 2.06 20.62 -11.53
CA ILE A 193 1.42 21.74 -12.23
C ILE A 193 2.40 22.38 -13.21
N ASP A 194 3.65 22.63 -12.78
CA ASP A 194 4.69 23.21 -13.64
C ASP A 194 4.96 22.32 -14.86
N LEU A 195 5.06 21.00 -14.67
CA LEU A 195 5.23 20.04 -15.77
C LEU A 195 4.05 20.04 -16.73
N LEU A 196 2.81 20.02 -16.22
CA LEU A 196 1.61 19.98 -17.06
C LEU A 196 1.40 21.29 -17.82
N SER A 197 1.70 22.43 -17.21
CA SER A 197 1.54 23.74 -17.84
C SER A 197 2.55 23.97 -18.96
N GLY A 198 3.75 23.36 -18.88
CA GLY A 198 4.75 23.39 -19.94
C GLY A 198 4.51 22.38 -21.07
N MET A 199 3.55 21.46 -20.94
CA MET A 199 3.19 20.51 -22.00
C MET A 199 2.20 21.09 -23.01
N ASP A 200 1.55 22.22 -22.71
CA ASP A 200 0.65 22.90 -23.64
C ASP A 200 1.41 23.77 -24.67
N ASP A 201 2.73 23.93 -24.51
CA ASP A 201 3.62 24.74 -25.37
C ASP A 201 4.44 23.91 -26.39
N GLU A 202 4.30 22.58 -26.43
CA GLU A 202 4.93 21.66 -27.41
C GLU A 202 3.90 20.93 -28.28
#